data_AF-A0AAX2GXU2-F1
#
_entry.id   AF-A0AAX2GXU2-F1
#
_cell.length_a   1.000
_cell.length_b   1.000
_cell.length_c   1.000
_cell.angle_alpha   90.00
_cell.angle_beta   90.00
_cell.angle_gamma   90.00
#
_symmetry.space_group_name_H-M   'P 1'
#
loop_
_entity.id
_entity.type
_entity.pdbx_description
1 polymer ?
#
loop_
_entity_poly.entity_id
_entity_poly.type
_entity_poly.pdbx_seq_one_letter_code
_entity_poly.pdbx_strand_id
1 'polypeptide(L)'
;MLTALVTLSCSKNEDKKEEKATNPLIGTKWTTEDYIAELIYGKTCTTSIEFLDETRCQTINVRKTTYITSGTDVIEGVYQVKGDSVFWSDGRNDKTLNNRGKVSGSTITTPIKNMTYIKESK
;
A
#
# COMPACT_ATOMS: atom_id res chain seq x y z
N MET A 1 -8.64 -38.04 -49.73
CA MET A 1 -7.69 -37.27 -48.91
C MET A 1 -8.23 -37.25 -47.49
N LEU A 2 -7.59 -37.98 -46.58
CA LEU A 2 -7.98 -38.06 -45.18
C LEU A 2 -6.88 -37.38 -44.37
N THR A 3 -7.14 -36.16 -43.91
CA THR A 3 -6.17 -35.34 -43.19
C THR A 3 -6.06 -35.86 -41.75
N ALA A 4 -4.97 -36.56 -41.43
CA ALA A 4 -4.67 -37.00 -40.08
C ALA A 4 -4.30 -35.79 -39.21
N LEU A 5 -5.11 -35.51 -38.19
CA LEU A 5 -4.87 -34.49 -37.18
C LEU A 5 -3.78 -35.01 -36.23
N VAL A 6 -2.58 -34.43 -36.29
CA VAL A 6 -1.51 -34.70 -35.33
C VAL A 6 -1.83 -33.96 -34.04
N THR A 7 -2.35 -34.67 -33.04
CA THR A 7 -2.47 -34.15 -31.67
C THR A 7 -1.10 -34.18 -31.01
N LEU A 8 -0.43 -33.03 -30.98
CA LEU A 8 0.73 -32.80 -30.12
C LEU A 8 0.26 -32.77 -28.66
N SER A 9 0.29 -33.95 -28.04
CA SER A 9 0.24 -34.13 -26.59
C SER A 9 1.49 -33.48 -25.97
N CYS A 10 1.43 -32.17 -25.69
CA CYS A 10 2.36 -31.50 -24.80
C CYS A 10 2.08 -31.94 -23.36
N SER A 11 2.57 -33.14 -23.02
CA SER A 11 2.83 -33.52 -21.63
C SER A 11 3.96 -32.64 -21.11
N LYS A 12 3.59 -31.53 -20.46
CA LYS A 12 4.50 -30.78 -19.60
C LYS A 12 3.79 -30.54 -18.27
N ASN A 13 3.85 -31.54 -17.40
CA ASN A 13 3.79 -31.33 -15.97
C ASN A 13 5.03 -30.53 -15.59
N GLU A 14 4.95 -29.21 -15.75
CA GLU A 14 5.82 -28.30 -15.03
C GLU A 14 5.19 -28.16 -13.65
N ASP A 15 5.78 -28.83 -12.67
CA ASP A 15 5.67 -28.42 -11.27
C ASP A 15 6.13 -26.96 -11.19
N LYS A 16 5.19 -26.04 -11.37
CA LYS A 16 5.39 -24.64 -11.05
C LYS A 16 5.59 -24.59 -9.54
N LYS A 17 6.85 -24.61 -9.13
CA LYS A 17 7.24 -23.99 -7.86
C LYS A 17 6.70 -22.57 -7.94
N GLU A 18 5.59 -22.30 -7.26
CA GLU A 18 5.18 -20.95 -6.95
C GLU A 18 6.36 -20.31 -6.22
N GLU A 19 7.17 -19.54 -6.94
CA GLU A 19 8.02 -18.55 -6.30
C GLU A 19 7.06 -17.71 -5.47
N LYS A 20 7.16 -17.84 -4.14
CA LYS A 20 6.37 -17.09 -3.17
C LYS A 20 6.55 -15.62 -3.55
N ALA A 21 5.54 -15.01 -4.16
CA ALA A 21 5.65 -13.66 -4.69
C ALA A 21 6.05 -12.73 -3.54
N THR A 22 7.29 -12.22 -3.58
CA THR A 22 7.80 -11.29 -2.57
C THR A 22 6.94 -10.03 -2.63
N ASN A 23 6.20 -9.75 -1.57
CA ASN A 23 5.31 -8.60 -1.48
C ASN A 23 6.10 -7.31 -1.77
N PRO A 24 5.81 -6.59 -2.88
CA PRO A 24 6.63 -5.47 -3.36
C PRO A 24 6.51 -4.21 -2.49
N LEU A 25 5.65 -4.24 -1.48
CA LEU A 25 5.47 -3.15 -0.53
C LEU A 25 6.46 -3.21 0.62
N ILE A 26 7.05 -4.37 0.94
CA ILE A 26 7.94 -4.50 2.10
C ILE A 26 9.14 -3.53 1.98
N GLY A 27 9.40 -2.80 3.06
CA GLY A 27 10.47 -1.81 3.15
C GLY A 27 10.25 -0.54 2.33
N THR A 28 8.99 -0.24 1.96
CA THR A 28 8.62 0.95 1.18
C THR A 28 7.80 1.93 2.00
N LYS A 29 7.95 3.22 1.68
CA LYS A 29 7.18 4.32 2.27
C LYS A 29 6.41 5.06 1.17
N TRP A 30 5.17 5.41 1.50
CA TRP A 30 4.21 5.98 0.58
C TRP A 30 3.57 7.19 1.22
N THR A 31 3.68 8.35 0.59
CA THR A 31 3.33 9.63 1.23
C THR A 31 2.29 10.38 0.40
N THR A 32 1.41 11.09 1.09
CA THR A 32 0.42 11.99 0.49
C THR A 32 0.29 13.25 1.35
N GLU A 33 -0.10 14.35 0.71
CA GLU A 33 -0.43 15.60 1.40
C GLU A 33 -1.83 15.48 2.01
N ASP A 34 -2.01 15.99 3.22
CA ASP A 34 -3.29 16.04 3.92
C ASP A 34 -3.83 17.46 3.86
N TYR A 35 -4.45 17.81 2.73
CA TYR A 35 -4.99 19.16 2.49
C TYR A 35 -6.02 19.60 3.54
N ILE A 36 -6.73 18.66 4.18
CA ILE A 36 -7.67 18.98 5.25
C ILE A 36 -6.90 19.41 6.50
N ALA A 37 -5.87 18.67 6.88
CA ALA A 37 -4.98 19.06 7.96
C ALA A 37 -4.25 20.38 7.64
N GLU A 38 -3.82 20.59 6.40
CA GLU A 38 -3.19 21.84 5.97
C GLU A 38 -4.12 23.04 6.14
N LEU A 39 -5.40 22.90 5.78
CA LEU A 39 -6.40 23.94 5.97
C LEU A 39 -6.56 24.29 7.47
N ILE A 40 -6.52 23.29 8.34
CA ILE A 40 -6.69 23.47 9.80
C ILE A 40 -5.43 24.08 10.42
N TYR A 41 -4.23 23.65 10.00
CA TYR A 41 -2.97 23.99 10.66
C TYR A 41 -2.15 25.09 9.94
N GLY A 42 -2.57 25.51 8.75
CA GLY A 42 -2.01 26.63 7.98
C GLY A 42 -0.66 26.37 7.33
N LYS A 43 -0.18 25.12 7.33
CA LYS A 43 1.10 24.67 6.75
C LYS A 43 0.99 23.22 6.30
N THR A 44 1.93 22.81 5.44
CA THR A 44 1.98 21.47 4.84
C THR A 44 1.93 20.36 5.89
N CYS A 45 0.98 19.45 5.74
CA CYS A 45 0.76 18.29 6.60
C CYS A 45 0.78 17.05 5.71
N THR A 46 1.44 15.98 6.17
CA THR A 46 1.56 14.76 5.37
C THR A 46 1.14 13.54 6.15
N THR A 47 0.59 12.57 5.44
CA THR A 47 0.36 11.22 5.92
C THR A 47 1.22 10.27 5.11
N SER A 48 2.00 9.44 5.79
CA SER A 48 2.80 8.38 5.18
C SER A 48 2.36 7.01 5.67
N ILE A 49 2.43 6.01 4.80
CA ILE A 49 2.30 4.59 5.14
C ILE A 49 3.65 3.94 4.87
N GLU A 50 4.23 3.33 5.88
CA GLU A 50 5.46 2.55 5.74
C GLU A 50 5.17 1.08 6.02
N PHE A 51 5.48 0.23 5.05
CA PHE A 51 5.29 -1.22 5.14
C PHE A 51 6.59 -1.85 5.62
N LEU A 52 6.59 -2.36 6.85
CA LEU A 52 7.81 -2.73 7.56
C LEU A 52 8.24 -4.16 7.24
N ASP A 53 7.28 -5.09 7.24
CA ASP A 53 7.50 -6.51 6.94
C ASP A 53 6.27 -7.11 6.25
N GLU A 54 6.13 -8.44 6.23
CA GLU A 54 5.02 -9.13 5.57
C GLU A 54 3.62 -8.73 6.06
N THR A 55 3.49 -8.25 7.30
CA THR A 55 2.19 -8.00 7.93
C THR A 55 2.09 -6.67 8.66
N ARG A 56 3.20 -6.08 9.07
CA ARG A 56 3.22 -4.84 9.85
C ARG A 56 3.46 -3.62 8.97
N CYS A 57 2.76 -2.55 9.31
CA CYS A 57 2.97 -1.24 8.75
C CYS A 57 2.89 -0.17 9.85
N GLN A 58 3.24 1.06 9.53
CA GLN A 58 2.97 2.21 10.37
C GLN A 58 2.42 3.38 9.56
N THR A 59 1.50 4.12 10.17
CA THR A 59 1.03 5.39 9.64
C THR A 59 1.77 6.51 10.35
N ILE A 60 2.42 7.40 9.57
CA ILE A 60 3.18 8.52 10.09
C ILE A 60 2.47 9.80 9.66
N ASN A 61 1.96 10.55 10.62
CA ASN A 61 1.31 11.84 10.38
C ASN A 61 2.27 12.94 10.81
N VAL A 62 2.71 13.78 9.87
CA VAL A 62 3.54 14.94 10.16
C VAL A 62 2.69 16.19 10.04
N ARG A 63 2.50 16.89 11.16
CA ARG A 63 1.86 18.19 11.21
C ARG A 63 2.93 19.25 11.31
N LYS A 64 3.14 20.02 10.25
CA LYS A 64 3.81 21.32 10.36
C LYS A 64 2.72 22.33 10.60
N THR A 65 2.86 23.17 11.61
CA THR A 65 1.87 24.19 11.93
C THR A 65 2.57 25.53 12.10
N THR A 66 1.85 26.63 11.91
CA THR A 66 2.38 27.97 12.20
C THR A 66 2.56 28.21 13.71
N TYR A 67 2.02 27.32 14.56
CA TYR A 67 1.95 27.46 16.02
C TYR A 67 2.60 26.28 16.75
N ILE A 68 2.32 26.12 18.05
CA ILE A 68 2.93 25.12 18.96
C ILE A 68 2.45 23.67 18.75
N THR A 69 1.55 23.41 17.80
CA THR A 69 0.93 22.09 17.57
C THR A 69 1.66 21.24 16.53
N SER A 70 2.87 21.64 16.15
CA SER A 70 3.72 20.85 15.25
C SER A 70 4.13 19.54 15.92
N GLY A 71 4.17 18.46 15.14
CA GLY A 71 4.56 17.17 15.69
C GLY A 71 4.43 16.03 14.69
N THR A 72 5.03 14.91 15.07
CA THR A 72 4.95 13.65 14.34
C THR A 72 4.21 12.65 15.21
N ASP A 73 3.19 12.03 14.64
CA ASP A 73 2.45 10.94 15.27
C ASP A 73 2.70 9.66 14.46
N VAL A 74 3.15 8.61 15.14
CA VAL A 74 3.46 7.31 14.53
C VAL A 74 2.52 6.28 15.12
N ILE A 75 1.71 5.67 14.27
CA ILE A 75 0.69 4.71 14.68
C ILE A 75 1.01 3.38 14.03
N GLU A 76 1.33 2.38 14.86
CA GLU A 76 1.56 1.02 14.40
C GLU A 76 0.27 0.37 13.89
N GLY A 77 0.40 -0.47 12.87
CA GLY A 77 -0.71 -1.15 12.25
C GLY A 77 -0.33 -2.47 11.62
N VAL A 78 -1.34 -3.11 11.03
CA VAL A 78 -1.17 -4.29 10.20
C VAL A 78 -1.75 -4.02 8.82
N TYR A 79 -1.29 -4.78 7.85
CA TYR A 79 -1.77 -4.71 6.48
C TYR A 79 -1.86 -6.08 5.84
N GLN A 80 -2.61 -6.15 4.76
CA GLN A 80 -2.75 -7.32 3.91
C GLN A 80 -2.79 -6.89 2.45
N VAL A 81 -2.10 -7.65 1.60
CA VAL A 81 -2.16 -7.49 0.14
C VAL A 81 -3.06 -8.56 -0.45
N LYS A 82 -3.96 -8.17 -1.35
CA LYS A 82 -4.83 -9.07 -2.14
C LYS A 82 -4.83 -8.60 -3.59
N GLY A 83 -4.12 -9.32 -4.45
CA GLY A 83 -3.93 -8.92 -5.84
C GLY A 83 -3.22 -7.56 -5.94
N ASP A 84 -3.85 -6.61 -6.64
CA ASP A 84 -3.36 -5.23 -6.80
C ASP A 84 -3.84 -4.28 -5.67
N SER A 85 -4.46 -4.82 -4.62
CA SER A 85 -5.04 -4.04 -3.54
C SER A 85 -4.30 -4.25 -2.23
N VAL A 86 -4.11 -3.18 -1.48
CA VAL A 86 -3.60 -3.21 -0.12
C VAL A 86 -4.66 -2.71 0.85
N PHE A 87 -4.78 -3.39 1.97
CA PHE A 87 -5.68 -3.08 3.07
C PHE A 87 -4.84 -2.88 4.32
N TRP A 88 -5.09 -1.83 5.10
CA TRP A 88 -4.32 -1.56 6.31
C TRP A 88 -5.18 -0.97 7.41
N SER A 89 -4.73 -1.13 8.65
CA SER A 89 -5.30 -0.44 9.80
C SER A 89 -4.67 0.94 9.96
N ASP A 90 -5.47 1.95 10.29
CA ASP A 90 -4.95 3.24 10.77
C ASP A 90 -4.51 3.22 12.24
N GLY A 91 -4.47 2.03 12.85
CA GLY A 91 -3.93 1.76 14.18
C GLY A 91 -4.71 2.36 15.36
N ARG A 92 -5.84 3.04 15.10
CA ARG A 92 -6.68 3.64 16.14
C ARG A 92 -7.70 2.67 16.75
N ASN A 93 -8.11 1.64 16.00
CA ASN A 93 -9.12 0.65 16.42
C ASN A 93 -8.65 -0.78 16.12
N ASP A 94 -8.17 -1.49 17.15
CA ASP A 94 -7.97 -2.95 17.21
C ASP A 94 -7.35 -3.61 15.97
N LYS A 95 -6.43 -2.92 15.27
CA LYS A 95 -5.77 -3.43 14.05
C LYS A 95 -6.76 -3.85 12.95
N THR A 96 -7.99 -3.34 12.97
CA THR A 96 -8.99 -3.62 11.93
C THR A 96 -8.55 -2.99 10.61
N LEU A 97 -8.65 -3.74 9.51
CA LEU A 97 -8.29 -3.28 8.16
C LEU A 97 -9.38 -2.36 7.57
N ASN A 98 -9.45 -1.14 8.10
CA ASN A 98 -10.46 -0.13 7.76
C ASN A 98 -10.08 0.75 6.55
N ASN A 99 -8.84 0.71 6.11
CA ASN A 99 -8.38 1.43 4.91
C ASN A 99 -8.08 0.46 3.77
N ARG A 100 -8.24 0.95 2.54
CA ARG A 100 -7.90 0.22 1.32
C ARG A 100 -7.39 1.15 0.23
N GLY A 101 -6.53 0.62 -0.62
CA GLY A 101 -6.00 1.32 -1.78
C GLY A 101 -5.57 0.36 -2.88
N LYS A 102 -5.63 0.83 -4.11
CA LYS A 102 -5.15 0.11 -5.29
C LYS A 102 -3.70 0.50 -5.58
N VAL A 103 -2.81 -0.46 -5.60
CA VAL A 103 -1.39 -0.29 -5.94
C VAL A 103 -1.23 -0.32 -7.46
N SER A 104 -0.61 0.70 -8.02
CA SER A 104 -0.28 0.77 -9.45
C SER A 104 1.05 1.50 -9.64
N GLY A 105 2.11 0.74 -9.96
CA GLY A 105 3.47 1.27 -10.09
C GLY A 105 3.94 1.94 -8.79
N SER A 106 4.14 3.27 -8.86
CA SER A 106 4.56 4.10 -7.72
C SER A 106 3.39 4.89 -7.10
N THR A 107 2.14 4.47 -7.32
CA THR A 107 0.95 5.08 -6.68
C THR A 107 0.10 4.07 -5.88
N ILE A 108 -0.48 4.52 -4.76
CA ILE A 108 -1.61 3.86 -4.08
C ILE A 108 -2.79 4.82 -4.15
N THR A 109 -3.86 4.43 -4.83
CA THR A 109 -5.08 5.23 -4.94
C THR A 109 -6.14 4.72 -3.98
N THR A 110 -6.66 5.60 -3.12
CA THR A 110 -7.69 5.24 -2.14
C THR A 110 -9.07 5.72 -2.58
N PRO A 111 -10.08 4.82 -2.68
CA PRO A 111 -11.43 5.22 -3.10
C PRO A 111 -12.22 5.93 -1.99
N ILE A 112 -11.89 5.69 -0.72
CA ILE A 112 -12.67 6.19 0.42
C ILE A 112 -12.37 7.66 0.71
N LYS A 113 -11.16 8.12 0.40
CA LYS A 113 -10.69 9.49 0.71
C LYS A 113 -10.25 10.28 -0.52
N ASN A 114 -10.31 9.69 -1.73
CA ASN A 114 -9.73 10.23 -2.96
C ASN A 114 -8.26 10.67 -2.80
N MET A 115 -7.52 10.03 -1.88
CA MET A 115 -6.12 10.30 -1.64
C MET A 115 -5.26 9.39 -2.51
N THR A 116 -4.21 9.97 -3.10
CA THR A 116 -3.19 9.25 -3.85
C THR A 116 -1.87 9.34 -3.09
N TYR A 117 -1.34 8.20 -2.68
CA TYR A 117 -0.02 8.11 -2.07
C TYR A 117 1.01 7.83 -3.15
N ILE A 118 2.16 8.49 -3.04
CA ILE A 118 3.29 8.37 -3.95
C ILE A 118 4.41 7.64 -3.23
N LYS A 119 5.00 6.63 -3.88
CA LYS A 119 6.15 5.90 -3.35
C LYS A 119 7.36 6.82 -3.23
N GLU A 120 7.97 6.88 -2.05
CA GLU A 120 9.25 7.58 -1.87
C GLU A 120 10.39 6.72 -2.44
N SER A 121 11.24 7.34 -3.27
CA SER A 121 12.50 6.75 -3.71
C SER A 121 13.49 6.77 -2.55
N LYS A 122 14.16 5.64 -2.28
CA LYS A 122 15.31 5.61 -1.37
C LYS A 122 16.50 6.35 -1.97
#